data_AF-A0A0R2LPI8-F1
#
_entry.id   AF-A0A0R2LPI8-F1
#
_cell.length_a   1.000
_cell.length_b   1.000
_cell.length_c   1.000
_cell.angle_alpha   90.00
_cell.angle_beta   90.00
_cell.angle_gamma   90.00
#
_symmetry.space_group_name_H-M   'P 1'
#
loop_
_entity.id
_entity.type
_entity.pdbx_description
1 polymer ?
#
loop_
_entity_poly.entity_id
_entity_poly.type
_entity_poly.pdbx_seq_one_letter_code
_entity_poly.pdbx_strand_id
1 'polypeptide(L)' 'MNHKSSSVILFILYIVLFGCMLAHKDMLAMWLMTFGMLIEASINLYDQFKRPR' A
#
# COMPACT_ATOMS: atom_id res chain seq x y z
N MET A 1 17.86 0.85 -10.88
CA MET A 1 16.41 0.60 -10.68
C MET A 1 15.74 1.90 -10.29
N ASN A 2 14.75 2.35 -11.06
CA ASN A 2 14.07 3.62 -10.85
C ASN A 2 13.23 3.55 -9.57
N HIS A 3 13.64 4.27 -8.51
CA HIS A 3 12.99 4.25 -7.18
C HIS A 3 11.47 4.45 -7.26
N LYS A 4 11.01 5.30 -8.21
CA LYS A 4 9.59 5.53 -8.52
C LYS A 4 8.84 4.25 -8.91
N SER A 5 9.47 3.37 -9.70
CA SER A 5 8.85 2.12 -10.17
C SER A 5 8.64 1.13 -9.02
N SER A 6 9.59 1.07 -8.07
CA SER A 6 9.50 0.19 -6.90
C SER A 6 8.31 0.53 -6.01
N SER A 7 8.04 1.83 -5.81
CA SER A 7 6.94 2.28 -4.95
C SER A 7 5.57 2.01 -5.56
N VAL A 8 5.44 2.15 -6.89
CA VAL A 8 4.20 1.80 -7.60
C VAL A 8 3.90 0.31 -7.45
N ILE A 9 4.92 -0.54 -7.64
CA ILE A 9 4.77 -2.00 -7.52
C ILE A 9 4.34 -2.39 -6.09
N LEU A 10 4.96 -1.80 -5.06
CA LEU A 10 4.59 -2.03 -3.66
C LEU A 10 3.15 -1.57 -3.36
N PHE A 11 2.74 -0.43 -3.91
CA PHE A 11 1.38 0.06 -3.74
C PHE A 11 0.33 -0.87 -4.37
N ILE A 12 0.59 -1.36 -5.58
CA ILE A 12 -0.29 -2.34 -6.25
C ILE A 12 -0.36 -3.65 -5.43
N LEU A 13 0.77 -4.13 -4.93
CA LEU A 13 0.82 -5.33 -4.09
C LEU A 13 -0.04 -5.17 -2.82
N TYR A 14 0.02 -4.01 -2.16
CA TYR A 14 -0.78 -3.73 -0.97
C TYR A 14 -2.29 -3.69 -1.27
N ILE A 15 -2.72 -3.19 -2.43
CA ILE A 15 -4.14 -3.22 -2.85
C ILE A 15 -4.62 -4.68 -2.99
N VAL A 16 -3.81 -5.54 -3.61
CA VAL A 16 -4.15 -6.97 -3.78
C VAL A 16 -4.26 -7.67 -2.43
N LEU A 17 -3.32 -7.44 -1.51
CA LEU A 17 -3.35 -7.99 -0.17
C LEU A 17 -4.56 -7.51 0.63
N PHE A 18 -4.92 -6.23 0.50
CA PHE A 18 -6.12 -5.67 1.13
C PHE A 18 -7.40 -6.30 0.57
N GLY A 19 -7.47 -6.55 -0.74
CA GLY A 19 -8.55 -7.31 -1.37
C GLY A 19 -8.66 -8.75 -0.85
N CYS A 20 -7.51 -9.40 -0.60
CA CYS A 20 -7.46 -10.75 -0.03
C CYS A 20 -7.95 -10.76 1.44
N MET A 21 -7.58 -9.74 2.23
CA MET A 21 -8.06 -9.55 3.60
C MET A 21 -9.57 -9.33 3.69
N LEU A 22 -10.18 -8.68 2.69
CA LEU A 22 -11.63 -8.45 2.67
C LEU A 22 -12.45 -9.76 2.67
N ALA A 23 -11.86 -10.87 2.20
CA ALA A 23 -12.46 -12.19 2.26
C ALA A 23 -12.38 -12.83 3.67
N HIS A 24 -11.41 -12.42 4.49
CA HIS A 24 -11.18 -12.92 5.86
C HIS A 24 -11.64 -11.88 6.90
N LYS A 25 -12.95 -11.81 7.12
CA LYS A 25 -13.59 -10.80 8.00
C LYS A 25 -13.43 -11.05 9.51
N ASP A 26 -13.00 -12.24 9.92
CA ASP A 26 -12.86 -12.61 11.34
C ASP A 26 -11.74 -11.84 12.08
N MET A 27 -10.86 -11.14 11.36
CA MET A 27 -9.71 -10.47 11.95
C MET A 27 -9.71 -8.96 11.68
N LEU A 28 -10.64 -8.24 12.33
CA LEU A 28 -10.75 -6.78 12.30
C LEU A 28 -9.42 -6.05 12.57
N ALA A 29 -8.60 -6.57 13.49
CA ALA A 29 -7.30 -5.99 13.81
C ALA A 29 -6.32 -6.05 12.62
N MET A 30 -6.33 -7.17 11.88
CA MET A 30 -5.47 -7.36 10.71
C MET A 30 -5.94 -6.48 9.54
N TRP A 31 -7.25 -6.25 9.44
CA TRP A 31 -7.84 -5.33 8.47
C TRP A 31 -7.42 -3.87 8.74
N LEU A 32 -7.50 -3.42 9.99
CA LEU A 32 -7.03 -2.08 10.41
C LEU A 32 -5.52 -1.89 10.15
N MET A 33 -4.71 -2.90 10.43
CA MET A 33 -3.27 -2.85 10.16
C MET A 33 -2.96 -2.75 8.67
N THR A 34 -3.63 -3.57 7.84
CA THR A 34 -3.43 -3.57 6.38
C THR A 34 -3.89 -2.25 5.78
N PHE A 35 -4.97 -1.67 6.30
CA PHE A 35 -5.46 -0.34 5.93
C PHE A 35 -4.44 0.76 6.28
N GLY A 36 -3.86 0.73 7.48
CA GLY A 36 -2.82 1.66 7.89
C GLY A 36 -1.59 1.61 6.98
N MET A 37 -1.09 0.40 6.68
CA MET A 37 0.01 0.22 5.72
C MET A 37 -0.34 0.69 4.31
N LEU A 38 -1.60 0.53 3.87
CA LEU A 38 -2.05 1.03 2.56
C LEU A 38 -1.99 2.56 2.48
N ILE A 39 -2.36 3.25 3.57
CA ILE A 39 -2.29 4.71 3.68
C ILE A 39 -0.83 5.16 3.69
N GLU A 40 0.04 4.53 4.49
CA GLU A 40 1.48 4.87 4.50
C GLU A 40 2.12 4.65 3.12
N ALA A 41 1.80 3.55 2.44
CA ALA A 41 2.26 3.29 1.08
C ALA A 41 1.74 4.32 0.08
N SER A 42 0.49 4.78 0.22
CA SER A 42 -0.08 5.85 -0.60
C SER A 42 0.67 7.17 -0.42
N ILE A 43 0.97 7.54 0.83
CA ILE A 43 1.71 8.77 1.17
C ILE A 43 3.14 8.67 0.63
N ASN A 44 3.81 7.53 0.82
CA ASN A 44 5.16 7.28 0.29
C ASN A 44 5.19 7.32 -1.25
N LEU A 45 4.16 6.79 -1.91
CA LEU A 45 4.01 6.88 -3.35
C LEU A 45 3.84 8.33 -3.80
N TYR A 46 2.95 9.07 -3.13
CA TYR A 46 2.70 10.48 -3.42
C TYR A 46 3.95 11.35 -3.20
N ASP A 47 4.70 11.14 -2.11
CA ASP A 47 5.97 11.82 -1.85
C ASP A 47 7.00 11.54 -2.95
N GLN A 48 7.13 10.27 -3.37
CA GLN A 48 8.07 9.91 -4.44
C GLN A 48 7.67 10.41 -5.83
N PHE A 49 6.37 10.58 -6.10
CA PHE A 49 5.90 11.21 -7.34
C PHE A 49 6.04 12.74 -7.30
N LYS A 50 5.77 13.36 -6.14
CA LYS A 50 5.85 14.80 -5.93
C LYS A 50 7.28 15.30 -5.85
N ARG A 51 8.23 14.50 -5.34
CA ARG A 51 9.66 14.80 -5.42
C ARG A 51 10.10 14.77 -6.88
N PRO A 52 10.31 15.93 -7.52
CA PRO A 52 10.92 15.99 -8.83
C PRO A 52 12.42 15.79 -8.57
N ARG A 53 12.94 14.61 -8.90
CA ARG A 53 14.30 14.60 -9.43
C ARG A 53 14.22 15.16 -10.84
#